data_AF-A0A1X2GPC0-F1
#
_entry.id   AF-A0A1X2GPC0-F1
#
_cell.length_a   1.000
_cell.length_b   1.000
_cell.length_c   1.000
_cell.angle_alpha   90.00
_cell.angle_beta   90.00
_cell.angle_gamma   90.00
#
_symmetry.space_group_name_H-M   'P 1'
#
loop_
_entity.id
_entity.type
_entity.pdbx_description
1 polymer ?
#
loop_
_entity_poly.entity_id
_entity_poly.type
_entity_poly.pdbx_seq_one_letter_code
_entity_poly.pdbx_strand_id
1 'polypeptide(L)'
;MSQLDTNLVSQVSQDLAKLKSSPLHLLAWHHDYGRQLGLLEGSPASDDAIDLPLHPVGLQQELIRYKGYLDRLKNNYIQLESRRQLAHIILQDPPKYPTKQDLEQLERDNFVLKEQLYEVDSRLKQMKSKLEYSITSLAQEYTLTRSRVEDFSNILEEIERMTNEQQRIEGFFDQLQKTRTEDEIRAMLNEQKAELEEATKVLDSHNDVISSEEFSIYEHESDVQALETKLKHLQSRAKQAIDRSASKDLKVEERGLWYIHTTKDCYTTFGIHNVTRDFDHEIIVDYTSGDKLTFTLDPLTKLIASIHVDNPRLKIADLQSVAKDHTMDDTGATVMLEVLARIKSVKAAAS
;
A
#
# COMPACT_ATOMS: atom_id res chain seq x y z
N MET A 1 25.25 55.56 -1.98
CA MET A 1 24.04 54.83 -1.53
C MET A 1 24.35 53.64 -0.61
N SER A 2 25.60 53.42 -0.17
CA SER A 2 25.99 52.17 0.53
C SER A 2 25.82 52.14 2.06
N GLN A 3 25.46 53.25 2.72
CA GLN A 3 25.34 53.30 4.19
C GLN A 3 23.90 53.19 4.71
N LEU A 4 22.91 53.43 3.85
CA LEU A 4 21.49 53.31 4.20
C LEU A 4 21.04 51.84 4.17
N ASP A 5 21.52 51.06 3.20
CA ASP A 5 21.17 49.64 3.06
C ASP A 5 21.80 48.77 4.16
N THR A 6 23.02 49.09 4.60
CA THR A 6 23.67 48.35 5.70
C THR A 6 22.97 48.56 7.04
N ASN A 7 22.42 49.75 7.27
CA ASN A 7 21.67 50.05 8.49
C ASN A 7 20.32 49.33 8.50
N LEU A 8 19.60 49.30 7.37
CA LEU A 8 18.35 48.57 7.20
C LEU A 8 18.53 47.06 7.41
N VAL A 9 19.57 46.47 6.83
CA VAL A 9 19.88 45.04 7.02
C VAL A 9 20.22 44.74 8.48
N SER A 10 20.97 45.64 9.15
CA SER A 10 21.29 45.47 10.58
C SER A 10 20.04 45.57 11.47
N GLN A 11 19.10 46.47 11.17
CA GLN A 11 17.84 46.63 11.88
C GLN A 11 16.94 45.42 11.69
N VAL A 12 16.78 44.95 10.45
CA VAL A 12 16.00 43.73 10.15
C VAL A 12 16.59 42.51 10.85
N SER A 13 17.92 42.40 10.93
CA SER A 13 18.58 41.30 11.65
C SER A 13 18.35 41.36 13.17
N GLN A 14 18.35 42.56 13.76
CA GLN A 14 18.04 42.75 15.17
C GLN A 14 16.57 42.49 15.48
N ASP A 15 15.66 42.88 14.60
CA ASP A 15 14.23 42.66 14.78
C ASP A 15 13.85 41.19 14.59
N LEU A 16 14.52 40.48 13.67
CA LEU A 16 14.42 39.02 13.55
C LEU A 16 14.97 38.29 14.80
N ALA A 17 16.07 38.78 15.38
CA ALA A 17 16.61 38.21 16.62
C ALA A 17 15.66 38.42 17.80
N LYS A 18 15.03 39.61 17.90
CA LYS A 18 14.00 39.90 18.91
C LYS A 18 12.76 39.03 18.73
N LEU A 19 12.29 38.84 17.50
CA LEU A 19 11.16 37.96 17.18
C LEU A 19 11.45 36.49 17.52
N LYS A 20 12.67 36.00 17.25
CA LYS A 20 13.08 34.64 17.66
C LYS A 20 13.18 34.47 19.18
N SER A 21 13.57 35.52 19.91
CA SER A 21 13.71 35.49 21.37
C SER A 21 12.40 35.71 22.13
N SER A 22 11.35 36.20 21.45
CA SER A 22 10.06 36.48 22.08
C SER A 22 9.27 35.17 22.18
N PRO A 23 8.97 34.65 23.38
CA PRO A 23 8.18 33.44 23.52
C PRO A 23 6.81 33.69 22.91
N LEU A 24 6.48 32.96 21.85
CA LEU A 24 5.18 33.06 21.18
C LEU A 24 4.11 32.69 22.21
N HIS A 25 3.40 33.70 22.74
CA HIS A 25 2.35 33.54 23.75
C HIS A 25 1.29 32.51 23.35
N LEU A 26 1.13 32.26 22.04
CA LEU A 26 0.29 31.21 21.48
C LEU A 26 0.73 29.79 21.87
N LEU A 27 2.03 29.51 21.96
CA LEU A 27 2.54 28.20 22.40
C LEU A 27 2.31 27.98 23.89
N ALA A 28 2.45 29.05 24.69
CA ALA A 28 2.15 29.00 26.13
C ALA A 28 0.65 28.75 26.38
N TRP A 29 -0.23 29.47 25.67
CA TRP A 29 -1.67 29.25 25.75
C TRP A 29 -2.09 27.88 25.24
N HIS A 30 -1.41 27.32 24.24
CA HIS A 30 -1.65 25.98 23.76
C HIS A 30 -1.29 24.92 24.81
N HIS A 31 -0.13 25.06 25.45
CA HIS A 31 0.29 24.17 26.52
C HIS A 31 -0.69 24.23 27.72
N ASP A 32 -1.18 25.43 28.05
CA ASP A 32 -2.19 25.60 29.10
C ASP A 32 -3.56 25.03 28.70
N TYR A 33 -3.98 25.17 27.44
CA TYR A 33 -5.20 24.58 26.90
C TYR A 33 -5.14 23.04 26.89
N GLY A 34 -4.02 22.47 26.43
CA GLY A 34 -3.77 21.02 26.44
C GLY A 34 -3.74 20.44 27.86
N ARG A 35 -3.19 21.19 28.82
CA ARG A 35 -3.18 20.82 30.24
C ARG A 35 -4.58 20.90 30.86
N GLN A 36 -5.38 21.92 30.54
CA GLN A 36 -6.76 22.07 31.03
C GLN A 36 -7.72 21.00 30.49
N LEU A 37 -7.48 20.49 29.27
CA LEU A 37 -8.26 19.42 28.66
C LEU A 37 -7.79 18.00 29.01
N GLY A 38 -6.73 17.86 29.82
CA GLY A 38 -6.17 16.55 30.19
C GLY A 38 -5.51 15.79 29.03
N LEU A 39 -5.05 16.51 27.99
CA LEU A 39 -4.47 15.92 26.77
C LEU A 39 -3.00 15.49 26.92
N LEU A 40 -2.29 15.99 27.94
CA LEU A 40 -0.86 15.74 28.18
C LEU A 40 -0.56 14.69 29.26
N GLU A 41 -1.57 14.18 29.98
CA GLU A 41 -1.37 13.11 30.96
C GLU A 41 -1.46 11.74 30.27
N GLY A 42 -0.37 11.32 29.60
CA GLY A 42 -0.22 9.90 29.23
C GLY A 42 0.54 9.56 27.96
N SER A 43 1.03 10.53 27.17
CA SER A 43 1.90 10.24 26.03
C SER A 43 3.31 10.76 26.32
N PRO A 44 4.37 9.93 26.24
CA PRO A 44 5.73 10.43 26.38
C PRO A 44 5.96 11.48 25.28
N ALA A 45 6.39 12.67 25.69
CA ALA A 45 6.75 13.76 24.80
C ALA A 45 7.84 13.26 23.83
N SER A 46 7.43 12.97 22.60
CA SER A 46 8.36 12.78 21.49
C SER A 46 8.65 14.18 20.97
N ASP A 47 9.86 14.69 21.20
CA ASP A 47 10.34 16.02 20.78
C ASP A 47 10.23 16.28 19.26
N ASP A 48 9.92 15.24 18.45
CA ASP A 48 9.79 15.34 16.99
C ASP A 48 8.35 15.57 16.50
N ALA A 49 7.34 15.49 17.36
CA ALA A 49 5.97 15.81 16.97
C ALA A 49 5.77 17.32 17.05
N ILE A 50 6.01 17.99 15.92
CA ILE A 50 5.49 19.33 15.67
C ILE A 50 3.95 19.22 15.71
N ASP A 51 3.38 19.30 16.91
CA ASP A 51 1.95 19.45 17.17
C ASP A 51 1.57 20.89 16.79
N LEU A 52 1.51 21.14 15.49
CA LEU A 52 0.92 22.34 14.95
C LEU A 52 -0.61 22.27 15.23
N PRO A 53 -1.22 23.36 15.73
CA PRO A 53 -2.52 23.34 16.41
C PRO A 53 -3.75 23.05 15.53
N LEU A 54 -3.57 22.65 14.27
CA LEU A 54 -4.61 22.43 13.27
C LEU A 54 -4.25 21.31 12.27
N HIS A 55 -3.32 20.41 12.62
CA HIS A 55 -2.97 19.32 11.72
C HIS A 55 -4.20 18.42 11.46
N PRO A 56 -4.62 18.20 10.20
CA PRO A 56 -5.89 17.56 9.88
C PRO A 56 -6.01 16.14 10.45
N VAL A 57 -4.88 15.44 10.63
CA VAL A 57 -4.86 14.11 11.24
C VAL A 57 -5.13 14.16 12.75
N GLY A 58 -4.65 15.18 13.46
CA GLY A 58 -4.91 15.36 14.90
C GLY A 58 -6.39 15.62 15.16
N LEU A 59 -6.99 16.53 14.37
CA LEU A 59 -8.41 16.88 14.47
C LEU A 59 -9.32 15.69 14.13
N GLN A 60 -8.93 14.84 13.16
CA GLN A 60 -9.65 13.59 12.88
C GLN A 60 -9.60 12.61 14.05
N GLN A 61 -8.44 12.44 14.69
CA GLN A 61 -8.31 11.58 15.87
C GLN A 61 -9.11 12.11 17.06
N GLU A 62 -9.14 13.42 17.27
CA GLU A 62 -9.98 14.07 18.28
C GLU A 62 -11.47 13.83 18.01
N LEU A 63 -11.94 14.03 16.78
CA LEU A 63 -13.34 13.75 16.40
C LEU A 63 -13.72 12.29 16.67
N ILE A 64 -12.82 11.34 16.41
CA ILE A 64 -13.04 9.92 16.71
C ILE A 64 -13.14 9.68 18.22
N ARG A 65 -12.26 10.30 19.01
CA ARG A 65 -12.30 10.20 20.49
C ARG A 65 -13.58 10.80 21.06
N TYR A 66 -14.00 11.98 20.60
CA TYR A 66 -15.25 12.61 21.03
C TYR A 66 -16.47 11.80 20.64
N LYS A 67 -16.50 11.24 19.42
CA LYS A 67 -17.57 10.34 19.00
C LYS A 67 -17.65 9.11 19.93
N GLY A 68 -16.50 8.48 20.22
CA GLY A 68 -16.44 7.36 21.15
C GLY A 68 -16.89 7.71 22.57
N TYR A 69 -16.54 8.90 23.07
CA TYR A 69 -17.00 9.39 24.38
C TYR A 69 -18.52 9.64 24.40
N LEU A 70 -19.06 10.30 23.36
CA LEU A 70 -20.50 10.55 23.23
C LEU A 70 -21.30 9.25 23.14
N ASP A 71 -20.80 8.25 22.41
CA ASP A 71 -21.46 6.94 22.32
C ASP A 71 -21.48 6.23 23.69
N ARG A 72 -20.40 6.29 24.46
CA ARG A 72 -20.38 5.77 25.84
C ARG A 72 -21.35 6.52 26.75
N LEU A 73 -21.37 7.86 26.67
CA LEU A 73 -22.26 8.69 27.46
C LEU A 73 -23.74 8.40 27.13
N LYS A 74 -24.07 8.28 25.85
CA LYS A 74 -25.41 7.89 25.38
C LYS A 74 -25.81 6.51 25.94
N ASN A 75 -24.93 5.52 25.84
CA ASN A 75 -25.22 4.18 26.34
C ASN A 75 -25.39 4.16 27.86
N ASN A 76 -24.55 4.88 28.61
CA ASN A 76 -24.69 5.03 30.05
C ASN A 76 -26.00 5.72 30.44
N TYR A 77 -26.39 6.77 29.72
CA TYR A 77 -27.65 7.46 29.94
C TYR A 77 -28.84 6.53 29.69
N ILE A 78 -28.85 5.78 28.57
CA ILE A 78 -29.91 4.80 28.27
C ILE A 78 -30.01 3.74 29.39
N GLN A 79 -28.88 3.21 29.85
CA GLN A 79 -28.86 2.22 30.94
C GLN A 79 -29.34 2.79 32.28
N LEU A 80 -28.95 4.02 32.61
CA LEU A 80 -29.40 4.69 33.83
C LEU A 80 -30.90 4.99 33.77
N GLU A 81 -31.39 5.50 32.64
CA GLU A 81 -32.79 5.81 32.46
C GLU A 81 -33.65 4.54 32.46
N SER A 82 -33.20 3.45 31.83
CA SER A 82 -33.91 2.16 31.89
C SER A 82 -33.96 1.59 33.31
N ARG A 83 -32.86 1.71 34.07
CA ARG A 83 -32.81 1.32 35.49
C ARG A 83 -33.73 2.20 36.34
N ARG A 84 -33.75 3.51 36.09
CA ARG A 84 -34.63 4.47 36.79
C ARG A 84 -36.11 4.16 36.53
N GLN A 85 -36.48 3.91 35.28
CA GLN A 85 -37.84 3.55 34.89
C GLN A 85 -38.26 2.21 35.50
N LEU A 86 -37.39 1.20 35.45
CA LEU A 86 -37.64 -0.10 36.09
C LEU A 86 -37.82 0.05 37.61
N ALA A 87 -36.95 0.80 38.28
CA ALA A 87 -37.08 1.09 39.71
C ALA A 87 -38.39 1.83 40.01
N HIS A 88 -38.78 2.79 39.17
CA HIS A 88 -40.03 3.51 39.33
C HIS A 88 -41.26 2.61 39.17
N ILE A 89 -41.24 1.65 38.25
CA ILE A 89 -42.34 0.69 38.05
C ILE A 89 -42.46 -0.27 39.25
N ILE A 90 -41.33 -0.77 39.77
CA ILE A 90 -41.30 -1.71 40.90
C ILE A 90 -41.70 -1.04 42.21
N LEU A 91 -41.33 0.23 42.41
CA LEU A 91 -41.59 0.98 43.65
C LEU A 91 -42.98 1.64 43.70
N GLN A 92 -43.81 1.53 42.66
CA GLN A 92 -45.20 2.00 42.71
C GLN A 92 -46.10 0.92 43.34
N ASP A 93 -46.90 1.29 44.33
CA ASP A 93 -47.92 0.43 44.94
C ASP A 93 -49.33 0.92 44.54
N PRO A 94 -50.12 0.15 43.76
CA PRO A 94 -49.80 -1.14 43.14
C PRO A 94 -48.90 -1.00 41.90
N PRO A 95 -48.12 -2.04 41.55
CA PRO A 95 -47.24 -2.01 40.38
C PRO A 95 -48.07 -1.84 39.12
N LYS A 96 -47.85 -0.73 38.41
CA LYS A 96 -48.53 -0.45 37.13
C LYS A 96 -47.89 -1.28 36.03
N TYR A 97 -48.65 -2.23 35.50
CA TYR A 97 -48.30 -2.91 34.26
C TYR A 97 -48.78 -2.08 33.08
N PRO A 98 -47.98 -1.96 31.99
CA PRO A 98 -48.42 -1.23 30.80
C PRO A 98 -49.68 -1.86 30.24
N THR A 99 -50.72 -1.05 30.07
CA THR A 99 -51.99 -1.47 29.48
C THR A 99 -51.83 -1.55 27.96
N LYS A 100 -52.64 -2.36 27.27
CA LYS A 100 -52.64 -2.41 25.80
C LYS A 100 -52.82 -1.03 25.15
N GLN A 101 -53.62 -0.16 25.77
CA GLN A 101 -53.82 1.22 25.31
C GLN A 101 -52.55 2.07 25.42
N ASP A 102 -51.73 1.88 26.46
CA ASP A 102 -50.46 2.60 26.65
C ASP A 102 -49.43 2.18 25.59
N LEU A 103 -49.42 0.89 25.24
CA LEU A 103 -48.57 0.35 24.17
C LEU A 103 -48.98 0.92 22.80
N GLU A 104 -50.29 0.95 22.50
CA GLU A 104 -50.79 1.53 21.25
C GLU A 104 -50.48 3.04 21.14
N GLN A 105 -50.54 3.79 22.25
CA GLN A 105 -50.15 5.20 22.27
C GLN A 105 -48.65 5.37 22.03
N LEU A 106 -47.82 4.58 22.71
CA LEU A 106 -46.36 4.57 22.50
C LEU A 106 -45.98 4.21 21.06
N GLU A 107 -46.69 3.28 20.42
CA GLU A 107 -46.46 2.94 19.01
C GLU A 107 -46.79 4.11 18.08
N ARG A 108 -47.87 4.85 18.34
CA ARG A 108 -48.23 6.06 17.58
C ARG A 108 -47.20 7.17 17.77
N ASP A 109 -46.77 7.42 19.01
CA ASP A 109 -45.76 8.43 19.30
C ASP A 109 -44.41 8.07 18.69
N ASN A 110 -44.03 6.78 18.72
CA ASN A 110 -42.83 6.29 18.07
C ASN A 110 -42.88 6.43 16.55
N PHE A 111 -44.06 6.23 15.95
CA PHE A 111 -44.28 6.47 14.53
C PHE A 111 -44.08 7.94 14.16
N VAL A 112 -44.69 8.86 14.90
CA VAL A 112 -44.53 10.32 14.69
C VAL A 112 -43.08 10.75 14.87
N LEU A 113 -42.40 10.27 15.93
CA LEU A 113 -40.99 10.58 16.17
C LEU A 113 -40.07 10.02 15.08
N LYS A 114 -40.38 8.83 14.54
CA LYS A 114 -39.64 8.28 13.39
C LYS A 114 -39.83 9.13 12.15
N GLU A 115 -41.04 9.58 11.87
CA GLU A 115 -41.33 10.46 10.73
C GLU A 115 -40.57 11.78 10.83
N GLN A 116 -40.59 12.42 12.01
CA GLN A 116 -39.79 13.62 12.29
C GLN A 116 -38.29 13.37 12.14
N LEU A 117 -37.79 12.20 12.59
CA LEU A 117 -36.39 11.84 12.44
C LEU A 117 -36.00 11.66 10.98
N TYR A 118 -36.85 11.06 10.15
CA TYR A 118 -36.62 10.95 8.70
C TYR A 118 -36.63 12.30 8.01
N GLU A 119 -37.51 13.23 8.41
CA GLU A 119 -37.52 14.59 7.88
C GLU A 119 -36.22 15.34 8.20
N VAL A 120 -35.77 15.26 9.47
CA VAL A 120 -34.51 15.88 9.90
C VAL A 120 -33.30 15.24 9.20
N ASP A 121 -33.24 13.92 9.07
CA ASP A 121 -32.17 13.22 8.35
C ASP A 121 -32.12 13.62 6.87
N SER A 122 -33.29 13.72 6.21
CA SER A 122 -33.39 14.21 4.84
C SER A 122 -32.89 15.65 4.70
N ARG A 123 -33.28 16.54 5.63
CA ARG A 123 -32.82 17.94 5.66
C ARG A 123 -31.32 18.04 5.90
N LEU A 124 -30.76 17.22 6.79
CA LEU A 124 -29.31 17.17 7.05
C LEU A 124 -28.54 16.69 5.82
N LYS A 125 -29.05 15.67 5.11
CA LYS A 125 -28.45 15.19 3.85
C LYS A 125 -28.45 16.28 2.78
N GLN A 126 -29.55 17.01 2.62
CA GLN A 126 -29.63 18.15 1.69
C GLN A 126 -28.70 19.30 2.08
N MET A 127 -28.57 19.59 3.37
CA MET A 127 -27.67 20.64 3.84
C MET A 127 -26.21 20.25 3.63
N LYS A 128 -25.87 18.98 3.87
CA LYS A 128 -24.55 18.42 3.61
C LYS A 128 -24.20 18.51 2.11
N SER A 129 -25.10 18.10 1.22
CA SER A 129 -24.84 18.18 -0.22
C SER A 129 -24.68 19.62 -0.72
N LYS A 130 -25.45 20.58 -0.16
CA LYS A 130 -25.27 22.02 -0.45
C LYS A 130 -23.91 22.52 0.03
N LEU A 131 -23.48 22.10 1.21
CA LEU A 131 -22.19 22.49 1.78
C LEU A 131 -21.02 21.90 0.98
N GLU A 132 -21.11 20.64 0.58
CA GLU A 132 -20.13 19.99 -0.32
C GLU A 132 -20.04 20.73 -1.65
N TYR A 133 -21.18 21.06 -2.27
CA TYR A 133 -21.21 21.85 -3.49
C TYR A 133 -20.53 23.22 -3.31
N SER A 134 -20.88 23.96 -2.26
CA SER A 134 -20.27 25.27 -1.97
C SER A 134 -18.76 25.16 -1.73
N ILE A 135 -18.28 24.12 -1.04
CA ILE A 135 -16.84 23.88 -0.84
C ILE A 135 -16.16 23.64 -2.19
N THR A 136 -16.74 22.80 -3.06
CA THR A 136 -16.13 22.53 -4.37
C THR A 136 -16.11 23.76 -5.26
N SER A 137 -17.18 24.56 -5.27
CA SER A 137 -17.25 25.82 -6.01
C SER A 137 -16.20 26.81 -5.50
N LEU A 138 -16.08 26.97 -4.17
CA LEU A 138 -15.11 27.88 -3.57
C LEU A 138 -13.67 27.44 -3.84
N ALA A 139 -13.40 26.13 -3.81
CA ALA A 139 -12.08 25.58 -4.15
C ALA A 139 -11.71 25.89 -5.61
N GLN A 140 -12.67 25.74 -6.54
CA GLN A 140 -12.45 26.09 -7.95
C GLN A 140 -12.17 27.59 -8.12
N GLU A 141 -12.97 28.45 -7.49
CA GLU A 141 -12.75 29.91 -7.53
C GLU A 141 -11.40 30.30 -6.93
N TYR A 142 -10.99 29.66 -5.84
CA TYR A 142 -9.68 29.87 -5.23
C TYR A 142 -8.54 29.46 -6.17
N THR A 143 -8.64 28.31 -6.85
CA THR A 143 -7.62 27.88 -7.81
C THR A 143 -7.51 28.83 -9.01
N LEU A 144 -8.64 29.32 -9.54
CA LEU A 144 -8.67 30.30 -10.63
C LEU A 144 -8.10 31.65 -10.19
N THR A 145 -8.40 32.09 -8.97
CA THR A 145 -7.86 33.36 -8.45
C THR A 145 -6.36 33.24 -8.21
N ARG A 146 -5.91 32.10 -7.69
CA ARG A 146 -4.48 31.82 -7.50
C ARG A 146 -3.72 31.80 -8.82
N SER A 147 -4.24 31.12 -9.85
CA SER A 147 -3.59 31.10 -11.17
C SER A 147 -3.48 32.51 -11.75
N ARG A 148 -4.53 33.33 -11.62
CA ARG A 148 -4.49 34.75 -12.05
C ARG A 148 -3.45 35.57 -11.28
N VAL A 149 -3.28 35.33 -9.98
CA VAL A 149 -2.24 36.01 -9.18
C VAL A 149 -0.84 35.58 -9.63
N GLU A 150 -0.65 34.30 -9.92
CA GLU A 150 0.61 33.78 -10.49
C GLU A 150 0.89 34.40 -11.87
N ASP A 151 -0.12 34.48 -12.75
CA ASP A 151 -0.02 35.17 -14.05
C ASP A 151 0.36 36.65 -13.90
N PHE A 152 -0.27 37.36 -12.95
CA PHE A 152 0.07 38.76 -12.69
C PHE A 152 1.48 38.92 -12.11
N SER A 153 1.94 37.99 -11.27
CA SER A 153 3.32 38.00 -10.76
C SER A 153 4.32 37.86 -11.90
N ASN A 154 4.08 36.91 -12.81
CA ASN A 154 4.94 36.70 -13.98
C ASN A 154 4.96 37.93 -14.90
N ILE A 155 3.82 38.58 -15.11
CA ILE A 155 3.73 39.82 -15.90
C ILE A 155 4.50 40.96 -15.21
N LEU A 156 4.44 41.08 -13.89
CA LEU A 156 5.17 42.11 -13.15
C LEU A 156 6.70 41.88 -13.23
N GLU A 157 7.15 40.64 -13.08
CA GLU A 157 8.56 40.27 -13.26
C GLU A 157 9.05 40.58 -14.68
N GLU A 158 8.23 40.30 -15.70
CA GLU A 158 8.54 40.63 -17.08
C GLU A 158 8.62 42.15 -17.31
N ILE A 159 7.69 42.92 -16.75
CA ILE A 159 7.74 44.38 -16.82
C ILE A 159 9.01 44.91 -16.15
N GLU A 160 9.36 44.41 -14.96
CA GLU A 160 10.58 44.81 -14.26
C GLU A 160 11.82 44.49 -15.10
N ARG A 161 11.88 43.30 -15.69
CA ARG A 161 12.95 42.89 -16.61
C ARG A 161 13.04 43.83 -17.82
N MET A 162 11.92 44.14 -18.48
CA MET A 162 11.90 45.07 -19.61
C MET A 162 12.32 46.48 -19.21
N THR A 163 11.91 46.97 -18.04
CA THR A 163 12.32 48.31 -17.57
C THR A 163 13.81 48.39 -17.26
N ASN A 164 14.37 47.34 -16.65
CA ASN A 164 15.81 47.25 -16.40
C ASN A 164 16.59 47.17 -17.73
N GLU A 165 16.09 46.44 -18.71
CA GLU A 165 16.70 46.35 -20.02
C GLU A 165 16.61 47.68 -20.78
N GLN A 166 15.48 48.39 -20.71
CA GLN A 166 15.35 49.73 -21.28
C GLN A 166 16.37 50.70 -20.66
N GLN A 167 16.52 50.71 -19.33
CA GLN A 167 17.53 51.54 -18.65
C GLN A 167 18.96 51.17 -19.06
N ARG A 168 19.23 49.87 -19.24
CA ARG A 168 20.52 49.38 -19.73
C ARG A 168 20.81 49.90 -21.14
N ILE A 169 19.83 49.80 -22.04
CA ILE A 169 19.94 50.27 -23.42
C ILE A 169 20.12 51.79 -23.46
N GLU A 170 19.33 52.56 -22.71
CA GLU A 170 19.45 54.01 -22.61
C GLU A 170 20.85 54.41 -22.10
N GLY A 171 21.34 53.76 -21.04
CA GLY A 171 22.68 53.99 -20.50
C GLY A 171 23.80 53.63 -21.49
N PHE A 172 23.62 52.57 -22.28
CA PHE A 172 24.57 52.18 -23.32
C PHE A 172 24.55 53.16 -24.51
N PHE A 173 23.37 53.62 -24.91
CA PHE A 173 23.21 54.58 -26.01
C PHE A 173 23.83 55.94 -25.65
N ASP A 174 23.60 56.43 -24.42
CA ASP A 174 24.20 57.66 -23.89
C ASP A 174 25.74 57.62 -23.86
N GLN A 175 26.32 56.43 -23.63
CA GLN A 175 27.77 56.23 -23.63
C GLN A 175 28.34 56.19 -25.05
N LEU A 176 27.66 55.49 -25.97
CA LEU A 176 28.05 55.39 -27.37
C LEU A 176 27.99 56.74 -28.08
N GLN A 177 26.93 57.52 -27.86
CA GLN A 177 26.72 58.82 -28.49
C GLN A 177 27.78 59.86 -28.08
N LYS A 178 28.42 59.67 -26.91
CA LYS A 178 29.51 60.53 -26.41
C LYS A 178 30.90 60.15 -26.93
N THR A 179 31.09 58.92 -27.41
CA THR A 179 32.43 58.38 -27.65
C THR A 179 32.73 58.02 -29.11
N ARG A 180 31.73 57.81 -29.97
CA ARG A 180 31.95 57.29 -31.33
C ARG A 180 31.10 57.94 -32.42
N THR A 181 31.62 57.93 -33.64
CA THR A 181 30.96 58.37 -34.87
C THR A 181 29.93 57.34 -35.35
N GLU A 182 28.87 57.81 -36.04
CA GLU A 182 27.74 56.98 -36.51
C GLU A 182 28.16 55.73 -37.31
N ASP A 183 29.24 55.82 -38.10
CA ASP A 183 29.71 54.72 -38.94
C ASP A 183 30.37 53.58 -38.13
N GLU A 184 31.03 53.89 -37.01
CA GLU A 184 31.60 52.86 -36.12
C GLU A 184 30.51 52.10 -35.36
N ILE A 185 29.42 52.80 -35.00
CA ILE A 185 28.24 52.20 -34.37
C ILE A 185 27.54 51.24 -35.34
N ARG A 186 27.43 51.62 -36.62
CA ARG A 186 26.87 50.75 -37.67
C ARG A 186 27.73 49.51 -37.93
N ALA A 187 29.06 49.63 -37.90
CA ALA A 187 29.96 48.50 -38.04
C ALA A 187 29.81 47.49 -36.90
N MET A 188 29.76 47.96 -35.64
CA MET A 188 29.51 47.11 -34.47
C MET A 188 28.12 46.47 -34.50
N LEU A 189 27.09 47.21 -34.92
CA LEU A 189 25.74 46.65 -35.05
C LEU A 189 25.73 45.47 -36.04
N ASN A 190 26.47 45.58 -37.14
CA ASN A 190 26.56 44.50 -38.13
C ASN A 190 27.36 43.30 -37.60
N GLU A 191 28.42 43.53 -36.83
CA GLU A 191 29.17 42.47 -36.16
C GLU A 191 28.32 41.73 -35.12
N GLN A 192 27.60 42.47 -34.26
CA GLN A 192 26.66 41.89 -33.29
C GLN A 192 25.48 41.16 -33.97
N LYS A 193 25.02 41.63 -35.13
CA LYS A 193 24.03 40.91 -35.93
C LYS A 193 24.57 39.57 -36.44
N ALA A 194 25.83 39.54 -36.90
CA ALA A 194 26.46 38.31 -37.35
C ALA A 194 26.63 37.31 -36.17
N GLU A 195 27.04 37.79 -35.00
CA GLU A 195 27.13 36.97 -33.78
C GLU A 195 25.76 36.46 -33.33
N LEU A 196 24.72 37.30 -33.39
CA LEU A 196 23.35 36.88 -33.10
C LEU A 196 22.85 35.82 -34.09
N GLU A 197 23.14 35.97 -35.38
CA GLU A 197 22.80 34.96 -36.40
C GLU A 197 23.52 33.63 -36.20
N GLU A 198 24.75 33.66 -35.65
CA GLU A 198 25.47 32.44 -35.29
C GLU A 198 24.91 31.81 -34.01
N ALA A 199 24.59 32.63 -33.01
CA ALA A 199 23.97 32.17 -31.78
C ALA A 199 22.56 31.59 -32.01
N THR A 200 21.75 32.18 -32.91
CA THR A 200 20.43 31.63 -33.26
C THR A 200 20.55 30.29 -33.98
N LYS A 201 21.54 30.11 -34.88
CA LYS A 201 21.78 28.80 -35.50
C LYS A 201 22.15 27.73 -34.48
N VAL A 202 22.97 28.07 -33.48
CA VAL A 202 23.30 27.15 -32.38
C VAL A 202 22.06 26.83 -31.55
N LEU A 203 21.24 27.84 -31.25
CA LEU A 203 19.99 27.66 -30.50
C LEU A 203 18.99 26.77 -31.25
N ASP A 204 18.81 26.98 -32.56
CA ASP A 204 17.97 26.14 -33.41
C ASP A 204 18.49 24.69 -33.42
N SER A 205 19.81 24.49 -33.53
CA SER A 205 20.39 23.14 -33.46
C SER A 205 20.16 22.46 -32.12
N HIS A 206 20.19 23.20 -31.01
CA HIS A 206 19.88 22.66 -29.69
C HIS A 206 18.38 22.38 -29.51
N ASN A 207 17.50 23.22 -30.06
CA ASN A 207 16.06 22.97 -30.06
C ASN A 207 15.69 21.70 -30.85
N ASP A 208 16.38 21.43 -31.96
CA ASP A 208 16.21 20.18 -32.71
C ASP A 208 16.63 18.97 -31.87
N VAL A 209 17.75 19.07 -31.13
CA VAL A 209 18.21 18.01 -30.20
C VAL A 209 17.20 17.81 -29.08
N ILE A 210 16.73 18.88 -28.42
CA ILE A 210 15.72 18.81 -27.36
C ILE A 210 14.45 18.14 -27.88
N SER A 211 13.96 18.56 -29.05
CA SER A 211 12.76 17.97 -29.66
C SER A 211 12.93 16.47 -29.93
N SER A 212 14.13 16.03 -30.34
CA SER A 212 14.44 14.62 -30.53
C SER A 212 14.51 13.84 -29.20
N GLU A 213 15.04 14.46 -28.14
CA GLU A 213 15.08 13.86 -26.81
C GLU A 213 13.69 13.78 -26.18
N GLU A 214 12.85 14.80 -26.34
CA GLU A 214 11.45 14.78 -25.91
C GLU A 214 10.67 13.65 -26.59
N PHE A 215 10.88 13.44 -27.88
CA PHE A 215 10.28 12.32 -28.60
C PHE A 215 10.74 10.96 -28.03
N SER A 216 12.04 10.82 -27.74
CA SER A 216 12.61 9.62 -27.12
C SER A 216 12.03 9.37 -25.71
N ILE A 217 11.87 10.42 -24.90
CA ILE A 217 11.23 10.34 -23.58
C ILE A 217 9.79 9.85 -23.73
N TYR A 218 9.04 10.40 -24.68
CA TYR A 218 7.66 9.99 -24.92
C TYR A 218 7.55 8.52 -25.32
N GLU A 219 8.47 8.02 -26.16
CA GLU A 219 8.54 6.60 -26.53
C GLU A 219 8.82 5.73 -25.30
N HIS A 220 9.80 6.11 -24.46
CA HIS A 220 10.11 5.41 -23.22
C HIS A 220 8.97 5.44 -22.20
N GLU A 221 8.24 6.55 -22.06
CA GLU A 221 7.06 6.62 -21.20
C GLU A 221 5.95 5.68 -21.68
N SER A 222 5.73 5.60 -23.00
CA SER A 222 4.78 4.67 -23.61
C SER A 222 5.15 3.22 -23.29
N ASP A 223 6.44 2.88 -23.42
CA ASP A 223 6.97 1.56 -23.08
C ASP A 223 6.80 1.22 -21.60
N VAL A 224 7.08 2.17 -20.71
CA VAL A 224 6.88 1.99 -19.26
C VAL A 224 5.41 1.74 -18.95
N GLN A 225 4.48 2.50 -19.52
CA GLN A 225 3.04 2.27 -19.34
C GLN A 225 2.61 0.89 -19.88
N ALA A 226 3.14 0.46 -21.02
CA ALA A 226 2.90 -0.88 -21.56
C ALA A 226 3.45 -1.99 -20.65
N LEU A 227 4.60 -1.76 -19.99
CA LEU A 227 5.17 -2.70 -19.01
C LEU A 227 4.37 -2.73 -17.70
N GLU A 228 3.91 -1.59 -17.20
CA GLU A 228 3.08 -1.50 -15.99
C GLU A 228 1.74 -2.22 -16.18
N THR A 229 1.10 -2.07 -17.34
CA THR A 229 -0.15 -2.78 -17.65
C THR A 229 0.08 -4.29 -17.73
N LYS A 230 1.19 -4.74 -18.34
CA LYS A 230 1.60 -6.16 -18.31
C LYS A 230 1.84 -6.65 -16.88
N LEU A 231 2.52 -5.87 -16.04
CA LEU A 231 2.77 -6.21 -14.64
C LEU A 231 1.45 -6.35 -13.86
N LYS A 232 0.54 -5.39 -13.98
CA LYS A 232 -0.80 -5.44 -13.37
C LYS A 232 -1.58 -6.69 -13.82
N HIS A 233 -1.50 -7.05 -15.10
CA HIS A 233 -2.14 -8.28 -15.60
C HIS A 233 -1.50 -9.55 -15.01
N LEU A 234 -0.17 -9.62 -14.93
CA LEU A 234 0.51 -10.76 -14.32
C LEU A 234 0.20 -10.88 -12.83
N GLN A 235 0.16 -9.76 -12.10
CA GLN A 235 -0.24 -9.74 -10.69
C GLN A 235 -1.69 -10.19 -10.49
N SER A 236 -2.63 -9.73 -11.33
CA SER A 236 -4.03 -10.17 -11.22
C SER A 236 -4.17 -11.66 -11.53
N ARG A 237 -3.43 -12.18 -12.52
CA ARG A 237 -3.37 -13.61 -12.83
C ARG A 237 -2.77 -14.43 -11.69
N ALA A 238 -1.69 -13.94 -11.08
CA ALA A 238 -1.08 -14.57 -9.91
C ALA A 238 -2.04 -14.57 -8.71
N LYS A 239 -2.72 -13.46 -8.44
CA LYS A 239 -3.74 -13.37 -7.39
C LYS A 239 -4.90 -14.33 -7.64
N GLN A 240 -5.41 -14.42 -8.87
CA GLN A 240 -6.45 -15.41 -9.21
C GLN A 240 -5.96 -16.86 -9.02
N ALA A 241 -4.69 -17.15 -9.32
CA ALA A 241 -4.12 -18.47 -9.05
C ALA A 241 -4.05 -18.76 -7.54
N ILE A 242 -3.65 -17.77 -6.74
CA ILE A 242 -3.64 -17.86 -5.27
C ILE A 242 -5.07 -18.05 -4.75
N ASP A 243 -6.03 -17.23 -5.18
CA ASP A 243 -7.43 -17.30 -4.74
C ASP A 243 -8.05 -18.65 -5.14
N ARG A 244 -7.78 -19.17 -6.35
CA ARG A 244 -8.18 -20.52 -6.75
C ARG A 244 -7.53 -21.62 -5.91
N SER A 245 -6.28 -21.41 -5.49
CA SER A 245 -5.58 -22.33 -4.60
C SER A 245 -6.04 -22.23 -3.15
N ALA A 246 -6.62 -21.10 -2.75
CA ALA A 246 -7.22 -20.89 -1.43
C ALA A 246 -8.68 -21.39 -1.39
N SER A 247 -9.42 -21.27 -2.50
CA SER A 247 -10.76 -21.82 -2.70
C SER A 247 -10.73 -23.30 -3.09
N LYS A 248 -9.79 -24.08 -2.53
CA LYS A 248 -9.79 -25.53 -2.70
C LYS A 248 -11.05 -26.10 -2.04
N ASP A 249 -11.74 -26.98 -2.74
CA ASP A 249 -12.87 -27.72 -2.18
C ASP A 249 -12.37 -28.55 -0.99
N LEU A 250 -12.81 -28.18 0.22
CA LEU A 250 -12.51 -28.90 1.46
C LEU A 250 -12.75 -30.41 1.32
N LYS A 251 -13.79 -30.80 0.56
CA LYS A 251 -14.11 -32.21 0.28
C LYS A 251 -13.06 -32.93 -0.58
N VAL A 252 -12.40 -32.22 -1.49
CA VAL A 252 -11.33 -32.78 -2.33
C VAL A 252 -10.06 -32.93 -1.50
N GLU A 253 -9.77 -31.95 -0.63
CA GLU A 253 -8.64 -32.01 0.29
C GLU A 253 -8.82 -33.12 1.34
N GLU A 254 -10.00 -33.24 1.95
CA GLU A 254 -10.35 -34.35 2.85
C GLU A 254 -10.18 -35.72 2.17
N ARG A 255 -10.62 -35.85 0.91
CA ARG A 255 -10.42 -37.10 0.13
C ARG A 255 -8.95 -37.35 -0.21
N GLY A 256 -8.19 -36.31 -0.51
CA GLY A 256 -6.75 -36.41 -0.77
C GLY A 256 -5.99 -36.83 0.48
N LEU A 257 -6.27 -36.20 1.61
CA LEU A 257 -5.71 -36.57 2.92
C LEU A 257 -6.11 -38.00 3.31
N TRP A 258 -7.38 -38.37 3.10
CA TRP A 258 -7.85 -39.74 3.31
C TRP A 258 -7.09 -40.74 2.41
N TYR A 259 -6.91 -40.43 1.12
CA TYR A 259 -6.15 -41.31 0.22
C TYR A 259 -4.69 -41.47 0.67
N ILE A 260 -4.03 -40.37 1.05
CA ILE A 260 -2.66 -40.39 1.57
C ILE A 260 -2.58 -41.22 2.85
N HIS A 261 -3.52 -41.03 3.78
CA HIS A 261 -3.56 -41.77 5.04
C HIS A 261 -3.80 -43.26 4.80
N THR A 262 -4.81 -43.60 3.99
CA THR A 262 -5.14 -44.99 3.63
C THR A 262 -3.98 -45.66 2.91
N THR A 263 -3.28 -44.94 2.02
CA THR A 263 -2.09 -45.45 1.32
C THR A 263 -0.95 -45.73 2.30
N LYS A 264 -0.72 -44.84 3.26
CA LYS A 264 0.27 -45.03 4.33
C LYS A 264 -0.10 -46.20 5.24
N ASP A 265 -1.38 -46.36 5.57
CA ASP A 265 -1.89 -47.50 6.35
C ASP A 265 -1.71 -48.83 5.59
N CYS A 266 -1.95 -48.82 4.27
CA CYS A 266 -1.64 -49.96 3.41
C CYS A 266 -0.14 -50.29 3.43
N TYR A 267 0.74 -49.30 3.20
CA TYR A 267 2.19 -49.52 3.24
C TYR A 267 2.65 -50.10 4.57
N THR A 268 2.21 -49.52 5.70
CA THR A 268 2.57 -50.01 7.03
C THR A 268 2.05 -51.43 7.29
N THR A 269 0.84 -51.78 6.85
CA THR A 269 0.28 -53.14 6.93
C THR A 269 1.12 -54.15 6.14
N PHE A 270 1.62 -53.73 4.97
CA PHE A 270 2.55 -54.52 4.17
C PHE A 270 4.00 -54.44 4.66
N GLY A 271 4.30 -53.78 5.77
CA GLY A 271 5.68 -53.67 6.30
C GLY A 271 6.60 -52.77 5.48
N ILE A 272 6.03 -51.89 4.66
CA ILE A 272 6.72 -50.80 3.98
C ILE A 272 6.58 -49.54 4.84
N HIS A 273 7.69 -48.94 5.25
CA HIS A 273 7.72 -47.76 6.09
C HIS A 273 7.57 -46.47 5.28
N ASN A 274 8.29 -46.39 4.15
CA ASN A 274 8.31 -45.21 3.31
C ASN A 274 8.67 -45.59 1.87
N VAL A 275 8.15 -44.83 0.90
CA VAL A 275 8.57 -44.92 -0.50
C VAL A 275 8.94 -43.51 -0.93
N THR A 276 10.23 -43.25 -1.12
CA THR A 276 10.73 -41.98 -1.62
C THR A 276 11.13 -42.14 -3.08
N ARG A 277 10.75 -41.17 -3.90
CA ARG A 277 11.23 -41.05 -5.27
C ARG A 277 12.17 -39.86 -5.31
N ASP A 278 13.45 -40.13 -5.50
CA ASP A 278 14.48 -39.09 -5.55
C ASP A 278 14.87 -38.87 -7.00
N PHE A 279 14.46 -37.72 -7.53
CA PHE A 279 14.56 -37.38 -8.96
C PHE A 279 13.90 -38.44 -9.88
N ASP A 280 13.77 -38.19 -11.17
CA ASP A 280 13.01 -39.09 -12.08
C ASP A 280 13.67 -40.47 -12.32
N HIS A 281 14.75 -40.78 -11.59
CA HIS A 281 15.67 -41.87 -11.88
C HIS A 281 15.85 -42.85 -10.73
N GLU A 282 15.43 -42.53 -9.50
CA GLU A 282 15.56 -43.44 -8.36
C GLU A 282 14.28 -43.53 -7.53
N ILE A 283 13.91 -44.77 -7.17
CA ILE A 283 12.82 -45.07 -6.23
C ILE A 283 13.41 -45.90 -5.09
N ILE A 284 13.29 -45.38 -3.88
CA ILE A 284 13.79 -46.01 -2.65
C ILE A 284 12.58 -46.44 -1.82
N VAL A 285 12.60 -47.70 -1.39
CA VAL A 285 11.57 -48.33 -0.56
C VAL A 285 12.23 -48.72 0.77
N ASP A 286 11.83 -48.04 1.83
CA ASP A 286 12.25 -48.35 3.19
C ASP A 286 11.27 -49.36 3.80
N TYR A 287 11.75 -50.51 4.25
CA TYR A 287 10.95 -51.48 4.97
C TYR A 287 10.96 -51.22 6.47
N THR A 288 9.90 -51.63 7.18
CA THR A 288 9.82 -51.52 8.65
C THR A 288 10.89 -52.35 9.37
N SER A 289 11.52 -53.27 8.65
CA SER A 289 12.65 -54.07 9.12
C SER A 289 13.95 -53.30 9.26
N GLY A 290 14.04 -52.10 8.69
CA GLY A 290 15.26 -51.29 8.56
C GLY A 290 16.03 -51.53 7.25
N ASP A 291 15.61 -52.50 6.43
CA ASP A 291 16.22 -52.78 5.13
C ASP A 291 15.70 -51.79 4.06
N LYS A 292 16.54 -51.47 3.06
CA LYS A 292 16.20 -50.55 1.96
C LYS A 292 16.31 -51.23 0.61
N LEU A 293 15.34 -50.98 -0.27
CA LEU A 293 15.32 -51.44 -1.65
C LEU A 293 15.33 -50.21 -2.58
N THR A 294 16.34 -50.12 -3.44
CA THR A 294 16.50 -49.03 -4.41
C THR A 294 16.30 -49.57 -5.82
N PHE A 295 15.39 -48.94 -6.57
CA PHE A 295 15.23 -49.11 -8.01
C PHE A 295 15.92 -47.94 -8.70
N THR A 296 16.77 -48.25 -9.68
CA THR A 296 17.36 -47.27 -10.59
C THR A 296 16.65 -47.39 -11.94
N LEU A 297 16.11 -46.29 -12.43
CA LEU A 297 15.39 -46.19 -13.70
C LEU A 297 16.28 -45.54 -14.76
N ASP A 298 16.14 -46.01 -16.00
CA ASP A 298 16.77 -45.35 -17.15
C ASP A 298 16.08 -43.99 -17.42
N PRO A 299 16.82 -42.87 -17.47
CA PRO A 299 16.27 -41.53 -17.70
C PRO A 299 15.51 -41.39 -19.02
N LEU A 300 15.83 -42.18 -20.04
CA LEU A 300 15.22 -42.06 -21.38
C LEU A 300 14.01 -42.98 -21.53
N THR A 301 14.14 -44.24 -21.11
CA THR A 301 13.11 -45.26 -21.33
C THR A 301 12.15 -45.43 -20.14
N LYS A 302 12.52 -44.91 -18.96
CA LYS A 302 11.82 -45.12 -17.68
C LYS A 302 11.67 -46.59 -17.26
N LEU A 303 12.45 -47.48 -17.88
CA LEU A 303 12.52 -48.90 -17.51
C LEU A 303 13.46 -49.09 -16.33
N ILE A 304 13.26 -50.17 -15.57
CA ILE A 304 14.14 -50.53 -14.44
C ILE A 304 15.50 -50.99 -15.00
N ALA A 305 16.54 -50.21 -14.70
CA ALA A 305 17.92 -50.51 -15.08
C ALA A 305 18.60 -51.43 -14.07
N SER A 306 18.38 -51.19 -12.78
CA SER A 306 18.94 -52.02 -11.70
C SER A 306 18.12 -51.95 -10.42
N ILE A 307 18.29 -52.97 -9.57
CA ILE A 307 17.69 -53.08 -8.25
C ILE A 307 18.78 -53.41 -7.24
N HIS A 308 18.77 -52.73 -6.11
CA HIS A 308 19.71 -52.93 -5.01
C HIS A 308 18.98 -53.06 -3.67
N VAL A 309 19.44 -53.96 -2.80
CA VAL A 309 18.92 -54.09 -1.43
C VAL A 309 20.07 -53.93 -0.44
N ASP A 310 19.88 -53.08 0.56
CA ASP A 310 20.85 -52.78 1.63
C ASP A 310 20.89 -53.89 2.70
N ASN A 311 20.98 -55.14 2.25
CA ASN A 311 21.13 -56.29 3.12
C ASN A 311 21.88 -57.42 2.37
N PRO A 312 23.14 -57.69 2.72
CA PRO A 312 23.99 -58.64 2.00
C PRO A 312 23.56 -60.11 2.18
N ARG A 313 22.62 -60.41 3.09
CA ARG A 313 22.11 -61.77 3.32
C ARG A 313 21.00 -62.16 2.34
N LEU A 314 20.42 -61.20 1.62
CA LEU A 314 19.37 -61.42 0.65
C LEU A 314 19.95 -61.65 -0.75
N LYS A 315 19.67 -62.81 -1.33
CA LYS A 315 19.98 -63.08 -2.74
C LYS A 315 18.86 -62.48 -3.59
N ILE A 316 19.18 -61.51 -4.44
CA ILE A 316 18.23 -60.77 -5.29
C ILE A 316 18.57 -60.82 -6.80
N ALA A 317 19.59 -61.58 -7.19
CA ALA A 317 20.07 -61.64 -8.58
C ALA A 317 19.00 -62.18 -9.55
N ASP A 318 18.14 -63.06 -9.08
CA ASP A 318 16.97 -63.56 -9.80
C ASP A 318 15.94 -62.45 -10.04
N LEU A 319 15.64 -61.64 -9.02
CA LEU A 319 14.70 -60.51 -9.13
C LEU A 319 15.23 -59.41 -10.05
N GLN A 320 16.55 -59.19 -10.08
CA GLN A 320 17.16 -58.24 -11.01
C GLN A 320 16.94 -58.67 -12.47
N SER A 321 17.00 -59.96 -12.78
CA SER A 321 16.76 -60.47 -14.14
C SER A 321 15.29 -60.35 -14.58
N VAL A 322 14.36 -60.46 -13.63
CA VAL A 322 12.92 -60.34 -13.87
C VAL A 322 12.50 -58.87 -14.05
N ALA A 323 13.09 -57.97 -13.29
CA ALA A 323 12.72 -56.57 -13.31
C ALA A 323 13.37 -55.77 -14.43
N LYS A 324 14.54 -56.20 -14.92
CA LYS A 324 15.26 -55.50 -15.98
C LYS A 324 14.39 -55.34 -17.22
N ASP A 325 14.45 -54.16 -17.83
CA ASP A 325 13.73 -53.79 -19.05
C ASP A 325 12.19 -53.77 -18.92
N HIS A 326 11.66 -53.86 -17.69
CA HIS A 326 10.22 -53.72 -17.41
C HIS A 326 9.92 -52.36 -16.77
N THR A 327 8.66 -51.94 -16.87
CA THR A 327 8.18 -50.73 -16.20
C THR A 327 7.97 -50.97 -14.70
N MET A 328 8.04 -49.88 -13.93
CA MET A 328 7.78 -49.91 -12.49
C MET A 328 6.37 -50.39 -12.15
N ASP A 329 5.40 -50.06 -13.00
CA ASP A 329 3.98 -50.41 -12.78
C ASP A 329 3.73 -51.91 -12.98
N ASP A 330 4.44 -52.55 -13.91
CA ASP A 330 4.24 -53.96 -14.24
C ASP A 330 4.91 -54.91 -13.24
N THR A 331 6.15 -54.60 -12.82
CA THR A 331 6.99 -55.55 -12.08
C THR A 331 7.45 -55.04 -10.70
N GLY A 332 7.35 -53.73 -10.44
CA GLY A 332 7.85 -53.12 -9.21
C GLY A 332 7.15 -53.67 -7.96
N ALA A 333 5.83 -53.81 -7.98
CA ALA A 333 5.06 -54.33 -6.85
C ALA A 333 5.44 -55.78 -6.52
N THR A 334 5.62 -56.63 -7.53
CA THR A 334 6.03 -58.03 -7.36
C THR A 334 7.40 -58.13 -6.72
N VAL A 335 8.36 -57.31 -7.19
CA VAL A 335 9.72 -57.29 -6.63
C VAL A 335 9.70 -56.79 -5.18
N MET A 336 8.93 -55.73 -4.88
CA MET A 336 8.82 -55.21 -3.51
C MET A 336 8.26 -56.24 -2.53
N LEU A 337 7.22 -56.97 -2.91
CA LEU A 337 6.59 -57.98 -2.07
C LEU A 337 7.48 -59.22 -1.88
N GLU A 338 8.18 -59.63 -2.92
CA GLU A 338 9.10 -60.78 -2.88
C GLU A 338 10.34 -60.48 -2.01
N VAL A 339 10.91 -59.28 -2.12
CA VAL A 339 11.99 -58.82 -1.23
C VAL A 339 11.53 -58.80 0.23
N LEU A 340 10.32 -58.29 0.51
CA LEU A 340 9.73 -58.32 1.84
C LEU A 340 9.55 -59.75 2.39
N ALA A 341 9.03 -60.67 1.57
CA ALA A 341 8.85 -62.07 1.96
C ALA A 341 10.19 -62.71 2.34
N ARG A 342 11.24 -62.43 1.56
CA ARG A 342 12.61 -62.89 1.84
C ARG A 342 13.17 -62.27 3.11
N ILE A 343 12.99 -60.96 3.34
CA ILE A 343 13.37 -60.29 4.60
C ILE A 343 12.73 -60.99 5.81
N LYS A 344 11.42 -61.27 5.73
CA LYS A 344 10.69 -61.98 6.80
C LYS A 344 11.23 -63.40 7.01
N SER A 345 11.52 -64.14 5.94
CA SER A 345 12.07 -65.50 6.05
C SER A 345 13.46 -65.54 6.70
N VAL A 346 14.33 -64.56 6.37
CA VAL A 346 15.68 -64.46 6.93
C VAL A 346 15.61 -64.09 8.41
N LYS A 347 14.68 -63.21 8.81
CA LYS A 347 14.47 -62.88 10.23
C LYS A 347 13.88 -64.05 11.02
N ALA A 348 12.93 -64.79 10.44
CA ALA A 348 12.36 -65.98 11.08
C ALA A 348 13.38 -67.12 11.23
N ALA A 349 14.37 -67.23 10.34
CA ALA A 349 15.47 -68.19 10.46
C ALA A 349 16.56 -67.75 11.47
N ALA A 350 16.55 -66.49 11.89
CA ALA A 350 17.52 -65.93 12.85
C ALA A 350 16.97 -65.81 14.29
N SER A 351 15.65 -65.93 14.47
CA SER A 351 14.95 -66.08 15.76
C SER A 351 14.78 -67.54 16.12
#